data_AF-A0A3D3E6I3-F1
#
_entry.id   AF-A0A3D3E6I3-F1
#
_cell.length_a   1.000
_cell.length_b   1.000
_cell.length_c   1.000
_cell.angle_alpha   90.00
_cell.angle_beta   90.00
_cell.angle_gamma   90.00
#
_symmetry.space_group_name_H-M   'P 1'
#
loop_
_entity.id
_entity.type
_entity.pdbx_description
1 polymer ?
#
loop_
_entity_poly.entity_id
_entity_poly.type
_entity_poly.pdbx_seq_one_letter_code
_entity_poly.pdbx_strand_id
1 'polypeptide(L)'
;MVKEYSPVKSAITSSQVAGELYRASMIARQLSLAAKNSQAIVHRAGSRVAGLKVISEYFADLALKTIKLAEAINTISLDISHLAVERWRQNTLVDHLFDSQEKTENDDVLLIITETRQRQEGINNRFNIEIRSLESQLEEIQQYMQASRVVAVSFRLEATQTDEYQGILEDMANNIDVFSEKIKQHVLDAKSYIDRLLQS
;
A
#
# COMPACT_ATOMS: atom_id res chain seq x y z
N MET A 1 11.01 18.10 -14.53
CA MET A 1 9.79 18.93 -14.43
C MET A 1 8.97 18.37 -13.29
N VAL A 2 8.68 19.17 -12.25
CA VAL A 2 7.82 18.75 -11.14
C VAL A 2 6.38 18.78 -11.64
N LYS A 3 5.67 17.66 -11.59
CA LYS A 3 4.24 17.63 -11.97
C LYS A 3 3.43 18.28 -10.86
N GLU A 4 2.51 19.16 -11.26
CA GLU A 4 1.66 19.88 -10.32
C GLU A 4 0.28 19.21 -10.26
N TYR A 5 0.08 18.37 -9.25
CA TYR A 5 -1.20 17.69 -9.04
C TYR A 5 -2.17 18.58 -8.28
N SER A 6 -3.45 18.54 -8.67
CA SER A 6 -4.54 19.18 -7.93
C SER A 6 -4.53 18.72 -6.46
N PRO A 7 -4.44 19.65 -5.49
CA PRO A 7 -4.44 19.30 -4.06
C PRO A 7 -5.68 18.51 -3.64
N VAL A 8 -6.86 18.91 -4.11
CA VAL A 8 -8.13 18.24 -3.78
C VAL A 8 -8.16 16.83 -4.35
N LYS A 9 -7.81 16.64 -5.63
CA LYS A 9 -7.75 15.29 -6.23
C LYS A 9 -6.72 14.41 -5.50
N SER A 10 -5.57 14.98 -5.15
CA SER A 10 -4.53 14.27 -4.41
C SER A 10 -5.03 13.76 -3.06
N ALA A 11 -5.74 14.60 -2.29
CA ALA A 11 -6.30 14.19 -1.00
C ALA A 11 -7.34 13.06 -1.12
N ILE A 12 -8.23 13.16 -2.12
CA ILE A 12 -9.25 12.13 -2.39
C ILE A 12 -8.58 10.82 -2.80
N THR A 13 -7.67 10.86 -3.77
CA THR A 13 -6.93 9.69 -4.25
C THR A 13 -6.18 9.01 -3.11
N SER A 14 -5.44 9.76 -2.29
CA SER A 14 -4.70 9.20 -1.15
C SER A 14 -5.61 8.57 -0.10
N SER A 15 -6.78 9.14 0.14
CA SER A 15 -7.79 8.53 1.02
C SER A 15 -8.35 7.22 0.45
N GLN A 16 -8.57 7.16 -0.87
CA GLN A 16 -9.02 5.92 -1.54
C GLN A 16 -7.95 4.83 -1.46
N VAL A 17 -6.68 5.18 -1.70
CA VAL A 17 -5.55 4.27 -1.57
C VAL A 17 -5.42 3.74 -0.15
N ALA A 18 -5.48 4.61 0.87
CA ALA A 18 -5.48 4.20 2.27
C ALA A 18 -6.61 3.21 2.56
N GLY A 19 -7.81 3.47 2.05
CA GLY A 19 -8.98 2.60 2.22
C GLY A 19 -8.78 1.20 1.62
N GLU A 20 -8.26 1.10 0.39
CA GLU A 20 -8.01 -0.22 -0.23
C GLU A 20 -6.91 -0.99 0.49
N LEU A 21 -5.85 -0.31 0.93
CA LEU A 21 -4.73 -0.96 1.59
C LEU A 21 -5.06 -1.36 3.03
N TYR A 22 -5.93 -0.61 3.70
CA TYR A 22 -6.50 -1.05 4.97
C TYR A 22 -7.26 -2.38 4.80
N ARG A 23 -8.08 -2.51 3.75
CA ARG A 23 -8.77 -3.77 3.44
C ARG A 23 -7.78 -4.89 3.10
N ALA A 24 -6.76 -4.62 2.30
CA ALA A 24 -5.69 -5.57 2.00
C ALA A 24 -5.00 -6.06 3.29
N SER A 25 -4.72 -5.16 4.25
CA SER A 25 -4.10 -5.50 5.53
C SER A 25 -4.96 -6.46 6.37
N MET A 26 -6.28 -6.27 6.36
CA MET A 26 -7.22 -7.14 7.07
C MET A 26 -7.21 -8.55 6.51
N ILE A 27 -7.12 -8.69 5.18
CA ILE A 27 -7.01 -9.99 4.51
C ILE A 27 -5.64 -10.63 4.78
N ALA A 28 -4.56 -9.85 4.76
CA ALA A 28 -3.23 -10.33 5.08
C ALA A 28 -3.13 -10.87 6.53
N ARG A 29 -3.87 -10.28 7.48
CA ARG A 29 -4.01 -10.80 8.84
C ARG A 29 -4.71 -12.16 8.88
N GLN A 30 -5.74 -12.37 8.06
CA GLN A 30 -6.40 -13.67 7.92
C GLN A 30 -5.46 -14.71 7.29
N LEU A 31 -4.71 -14.33 6.26
CA LEU A 31 -3.67 -15.18 5.66
C LEU A 31 -2.60 -15.59 6.68
N SER A 32 -2.15 -14.65 7.53
CA SER A 32 -1.18 -14.93 8.60
C SER A 32 -1.70 -15.97 9.60
N LEU A 33 -2.97 -15.87 9.98
CA LEU A 33 -3.60 -16.83 10.88
C LEU A 33 -3.71 -18.22 10.23
N ALA A 34 -4.15 -18.26 8.96
CA ALA A 34 -4.21 -19.50 8.19
C ALA A 34 -2.84 -20.16 8.08
N ALA A 35 -1.79 -19.40 7.75
CA ALA A 35 -0.42 -19.88 7.66
C ALA A 35 0.12 -20.40 9.01
N LYS A 36 -0.20 -19.76 10.14
CA LYS A 36 0.19 -20.25 11.47
C LYS A 36 -0.49 -21.56 11.85
N ASN A 37 -1.79 -21.67 11.58
CA ASN A 37 -2.53 -22.92 11.81
C ASN A 37 -1.96 -24.06 10.97
N SER A 38 -1.56 -23.73 9.74
CA SER A 38 -0.92 -24.62 8.79
C SER A 38 0.42 -25.15 9.30
N GLN A 39 1.28 -24.27 9.80
CA GLN A 39 2.55 -24.65 10.41
C GLN A 39 2.36 -25.60 11.58
N ALA A 40 1.33 -25.40 12.41
CA ALA A 40 1.05 -26.30 13.53
C ALA A 40 0.67 -27.73 13.06
N ILE A 41 -0.08 -27.84 11.96
CA ILE A 41 -0.43 -29.14 11.35
C ILE A 41 0.81 -29.81 10.78
N VAL A 42 1.61 -29.07 10.00
CA VAL A 42 2.85 -29.58 9.40
C VAL A 42 3.84 -30.02 10.46
N HIS A 43 3.95 -29.26 11.57
CA HIS A 43 4.78 -29.65 12.70
C HIS A 43 4.32 -30.94 13.37
N ARG A 44 3.00 -31.16 13.49
CA ARG A 44 2.43 -32.40 14.07
C ARG A 44 2.65 -33.62 13.18
N ALA A 45 2.59 -33.45 11.87
CA ALA A 45 2.80 -34.50 10.88
C ALA A 45 4.29 -34.93 10.76
N GLY A 46 5.21 -34.09 11.26
CA GLY A 46 6.62 -34.45 11.42
C GLY A 46 7.36 -34.65 10.09
N SER A 47 8.20 -35.68 10.01
CA SER A 47 9.06 -35.91 8.84
C SER A 47 8.32 -36.25 7.54
N ARG A 48 7.05 -36.67 7.62
CA ARG A 48 6.24 -37.05 6.45
C ARG A 48 5.90 -35.88 5.51
N VAL A 49 6.00 -34.66 6.02
CA VAL A 49 5.58 -33.43 5.33
C VAL A 49 6.70 -32.36 5.31
N ALA A 50 7.96 -32.79 5.33
CA ALA A 50 9.11 -31.88 5.44
C ALA A 50 9.16 -30.82 4.31
N GLY A 51 8.77 -31.18 3.08
CA GLY A 51 8.67 -30.23 1.96
C GLY A 51 7.61 -29.14 2.17
N LEU A 52 6.50 -29.49 2.83
CA LEU A 52 5.41 -28.56 3.14
C LEU A 52 5.77 -27.60 4.28
N LYS A 53 6.74 -27.94 5.12
CA LYS A 53 7.25 -27.06 6.19
C LYS A 53 7.83 -25.78 5.60
N VAL A 54 8.77 -25.91 4.66
CA VAL A 54 9.41 -24.78 3.98
C VAL A 54 8.37 -23.88 3.31
N ILE A 55 7.35 -24.48 2.72
CA ILE A 55 6.30 -23.74 2.03
C ILE A 55 5.34 -23.05 3.01
N SER A 56 4.98 -23.70 4.11
CA SER A 56 4.17 -23.08 5.17
C SER A 56 4.88 -21.91 5.85
N GLU A 57 6.20 -22.00 6.02
CA GLU A 57 7.07 -20.91 6.50
C GLU A 57 7.11 -19.75 5.51
N TYR A 58 7.24 -20.03 4.21
CA TYR A 58 7.16 -19.02 3.17
C TYR A 58 5.85 -18.22 3.24
N PHE A 59 4.69 -18.88 3.43
CA PHE A 59 3.42 -18.17 3.50
C PHE A 59 3.24 -17.37 4.78
N ALA A 60 3.79 -17.83 5.90
CA ALA A 60 3.81 -17.05 7.13
C ALA A 60 4.64 -15.77 6.96
N ASP A 61 5.81 -15.88 6.34
CA ASP A 61 6.69 -14.74 6.03
C ASP A 61 6.04 -13.78 5.04
N LEU A 62 5.41 -14.30 3.99
CA LEU A 62 4.68 -13.51 3.01
C LEU A 62 3.55 -12.71 3.69
N ALA A 63 2.74 -13.36 4.53
CA ALA A 63 1.68 -12.69 5.26
C ALA A 63 2.23 -11.57 6.15
N LEU A 64 3.31 -11.84 6.90
CA LEU A 64 3.96 -10.83 7.75
C LEU A 64 4.49 -9.65 6.95
N LYS A 65 5.16 -9.91 5.81
CA LYS A 65 5.64 -8.84 4.91
C LYS A 65 4.48 -8.02 4.36
N THR A 66 3.40 -8.69 3.93
CA THR A 66 2.21 -8.03 3.39
C THR A 66 1.54 -7.14 4.43
N ILE A 67 1.41 -7.60 5.68
CA ILE A 67 0.88 -6.79 6.79
C ILE A 67 1.74 -5.54 7.00
N LYS A 68 3.07 -5.71 7.12
CA LYS A 68 3.99 -4.59 7.35
C LYS A 68 3.96 -3.56 6.22
N LEU A 69 3.96 -4.02 4.98
CA LEU A 69 3.88 -3.14 3.82
C LEU A 69 2.53 -2.42 3.76
N ALA A 70 1.41 -3.13 3.97
CA ALA A 70 0.10 -2.49 3.99
C ALA A 70 -0.02 -1.41 5.09
N GLU A 71 0.57 -1.64 6.27
CA GLU A 71 0.64 -0.65 7.36
C GLU A 71 1.53 0.55 7.02
N ALA A 72 2.71 0.31 6.43
CA ALA A 72 3.61 1.36 5.98
C ALA A 72 2.96 2.24 4.91
N ILE A 73 2.32 1.62 3.93
CA ILE A 73 1.65 2.35 2.86
C ILE A 73 0.42 3.12 3.38
N ASN A 74 -0.33 2.55 4.33
CA ASN A 74 -1.43 3.28 4.95
C ASN A 74 -0.93 4.57 5.64
N THR A 75 0.22 4.50 6.31
CA THR A 75 0.86 5.68 6.92
C THR A 75 1.24 6.72 5.86
N ILE A 76 1.90 6.31 4.78
CA ILE A 76 2.26 7.20 3.67
C ILE A 76 1.02 7.82 3.03
N SER A 77 -0.06 7.05 2.86
CA SER A 77 -1.30 7.54 2.26
C SER A 77 -1.99 8.59 3.12
N LEU A 78 -1.94 8.45 4.45
CA LEU A 78 -2.41 9.47 5.38
C LEU A 78 -1.53 10.73 5.30
N ASP A 79 -0.21 10.57 5.26
CA ASP A 79 0.71 11.71 5.13
C ASP A 79 0.48 12.48 3.82
N ILE A 80 0.28 11.79 2.70
CA ILE A 80 -0.04 12.43 1.43
C ILE A 80 -1.39 13.18 1.52
N SER A 81 -2.38 12.60 2.19
CA SER A 81 -3.69 13.25 2.40
C SER A 81 -3.53 14.55 3.21
N HIS A 82 -2.74 14.52 4.28
CA HIS A 82 -2.43 15.72 5.08
C HIS A 82 -1.66 16.77 4.27
N LEU A 83 -0.63 16.35 3.53
CA LEU A 83 0.14 17.24 2.67
C LEU A 83 -0.73 17.87 1.57
N ALA A 84 -1.66 17.12 1.00
CA ALA A 84 -2.58 17.61 -0.01
C ALA A 84 -3.50 18.72 0.53
N VAL A 85 -4.05 18.54 1.74
CA VAL A 85 -4.85 19.58 2.41
C VAL A 85 -3.99 20.81 2.72
N GLU A 86 -2.76 20.60 3.20
CA GLU A 86 -1.84 21.70 3.47
C GLU A 86 -1.49 22.49 2.20
N ARG A 87 -1.23 21.80 1.08
CA ARG A 87 -1.02 22.43 -0.24
C ARG A 87 -2.22 23.27 -0.65
N TRP A 88 -3.43 22.74 -0.50
CA TRP A 88 -4.66 23.49 -0.81
C TRP A 88 -4.76 24.77 0.03
N ARG A 89 -4.48 24.68 1.34
CA ARG A 89 -4.50 25.83 2.24
C ARG A 89 -3.46 26.88 1.86
N GLN A 90 -2.24 26.45 1.54
CA GLN A 90 -1.15 27.35 1.12
C GLN A 90 -1.47 28.05 -0.21
N ASN A 91 -2.00 27.32 -1.19
CA ASN A 91 -2.42 27.92 -2.47
C ASN A 91 -3.49 28.99 -2.24
N THR A 92 -4.52 28.66 -1.45
CA THR A 92 -5.62 29.59 -1.13
C THR A 92 -5.10 30.83 -0.39
N LEU A 93 -4.15 30.66 0.53
CA LEU A 93 -3.53 31.77 1.24
C LEU A 93 -2.75 32.68 0.27
N VAL A 94 -1.94 32.10 -0.61
CA VAL A 94 -1.18 32.86 -1.62
C VAL A 94 -2.12 33.67 -2.50
N ASP A 95 -3.22 33.09 -2.98
CA ASP A 95 -4.21 33.78 -3.81
C ASP A 95 -4.81 34.99 -3.06
N HIS A 96 -5.21 34.82 -1.79
CA HIS A 96 -5.72 35.93 -0.97
C HIS A 96 -4.67 36.99 -0.64
N LEU A 97 -3.41 36.61 -0.48
CA LEU A 97 -2.33 37.56 -0.25
C LEU A 97 -2.06 38.40 -1.51
N PHE A 98 -2.13 37.80 -2.71
CA PHE A 98 -2.06 38.55 -3.96
C PHE A 98 -3.22 39.54 -4.10
N ASP A 99 -4.46 39.10 -3.84
CA ASP A 99 -5.63 39.98 -3.84
C ASP A 99 -5.47 41.16 -2.85
N SER A 100 -4.84 40.91 -1.69
CA SER A 100 -4.55 41.95 -0.70
C SER A 100 -3.44 42.90 -1.16
N GLN A 101 -2.39 42.37 -1.78
CA GLN A 101 -1.29 43.16 -2.32
C GLN A 101 -1.77 44.13 -3.40
N GLU A 102 -2.61 43.66 -4.32
CA GLU A 102 -3.17 44.51 -5.39
C GLU A 102 -4.04 45.65 -4.86
N LYS A 103 -4.64 45.49 -3.67
CA LYS A 103 -5.52 46.51 -3.06
C LYS A 103 -4.80 47.47 -2.13
N THR A 104 -3.70 47.04 -1.52
CA THR A 104 -3.03 47.80 -0.45
C THR A 104 -1.63 48.30 -0.83
N GLU A 105 -0.99 47.71 -1.85
CA GLU A 105 0.39 48.00 -2.27
C GLU A 105 1.39 47.97 -1.09
N ASN A 106 1.17 47.09 -0.11
CA ASN A 106 1.94 47.03 1.12
C ASN A 106 3.17 46.11 0.99
N ASP A 107 4.37 46.64 1.20
CA ASP A 107 5.62 45.86 1.13
C ASP A 107 5.68 44.69 2.14
N ASP A 108 5.02 44.78 3.30
CA ASP A 108 4.95 43.69 4.28
C ASP A 108 4.17 42.48 3.72
N VAL A 109 3.14 42.74 2.91
CA VAL A 109 2.35 41.68 2.27
C VAL A 109 3.17 40.97 1.20
N LEU A 110 4.00 41.71 0.45
CA LEU A 110 4.95 41.13 -0.52
C LEU A 110 5.98 40.20 0.15
N LEU A 111 6.46 40.56 1.34
CA LEU A 111 7.35 39.70 2.14
C LEU A 111 6.66 38.38 2.52
N ILE A 112 5.43 38.46 3.04
CA ILE A 112 4.63 37.28 3.44
C ILE A 112 4.36 36.37 2.24
N ILE A 113 4.06 36.93 1.05
CA ILE A 113 3.90 36.15 -0.19
C ILE A 113 5.16 35.35 -0.51
N THR A 114 6.33 35.99 -0.38
CA THR A 114 7.63 35.36 -0.70
C THR A 114 7.92 34.20 0.24
N GLU A 115 7.73 34.38 1.56
CA GLU A 115 7.91 33.32 2.55
C GLU A 115 6.92 32.17 2.35
N THR A 116 5.67 32.49 2.03
CA THR A 116 4.61 31.49 1.79
C THR A 116 4.92 30.64 0.57
N ARG A 117 5.43 31.24 -0.52
CA ARG A 117 5.88 30.52 -1.72
C ARG A 117 7.06 29.59 -1.44
N GLN A 118 8.05 30.02 -0.66
CA GLN A 118 9.16 29.12 -0.27
C GLN A 118 8.66 27.91 0.53
N ARG A 119 7.70 28.13 1.44
CA ARG A 119 7.07 27.03 2.18
C ARG A 119 6.31 26.07 1.27
N GLN A 120 5.60 26.61 0.29
CA GLN A 120 4.84 25.84 -0.70
C GLN A 120 5.76 24.91 -1.51
N GLU A 121 6.93 25.39 -1.93
CA GLU A 121 7.94 24.57 -2.62
C GLU A 121 8.40 23.38 -1.75
N GLY A 122 8.65 23.61 -0.46
CA GLY A 122 9.02 22.55 0.48
C GLY A 122 7.94 21.47 0.61
N ILE A 123 6.67 21.88 0.72
CA ILE A 123 5.53 20.96 0.80
C ILE A 123 5.36 20.19 -0.51
N ASN A 124 5.47 20.86 -1.65
CA ASN A 124 5.38 20.25 -2.98
C ASN A 124 6.48 19.19 -3.19
N ASN A 125 7.71 19.49 -2.77
CA ASN A 125 8.82 18.55 -2.85
C ASN A 125 8.58 17.32 -1.98
N ARG A 126 8.17 17.51 -0.72
CA ARG A 126 7.82 16.40 0.18
C ARG A 126 6.69 15.56 -0.38
N PHE A 127 5.63 16.18 -0.88
CA PHE A 127 4.49 15.48 -1.49
C PHE A 127 4.94 14.56 -2.65
N ASN A 128 5.80 15.05 -3.54
CA ASN A 128 6.31 14.26 -4.66
C ASN A 128 7.18 13.08 -4.21
N ILE A 129 7.94 13.23 -3.12
CA ILE A 129 8.72 12.15 -2.54
C ILE A 129 7.78 11.06 -2.00
N GLU A 130 6.75 11.45 -1.24
CA GLU A 130 5.80 10.49 -0.65
C GLU A 130 5.01 9.72 -1.71
N ILE A 131 4.55 10.38 -2.79
CA ILE A 131 3.86 9.71 -3.90
C ILE A 131 4.75 8.64 -4.55
N ARG A 132 6.03 8.95 -4.80
CA ARG A 132 6.97 7.97 -5.39
C ARG A 132 7.25 6.81 -4.46
N SER A 133 7.37 7.09 -3.15
CA SER A 133 7.51 6.06 -2.12
C SER A 133 6.31 5.13 -2.11
N LEU A 134 5.10 5.69 -2.19
CA LEU A 134 3.84 4.96 -2.29
C LEU A 134 3.81 4.06 -3.54
N GLU A 135 4.15 4.58 -4.72
CA GLU A 135 4.21 3.79 -5.96
C GLU A 135 5.17 2.60 -5.83
N SER A 136 6.38 2.84 -5.33
CA SER A 136 7.38 1.80 -5.17
C SER A 136 6.93 0.69 -4.23
N GLN A 137 6.24 1.03 -3.13
CA GLN A 137 5.75 0.03 -2.18
C GLN A 137 4.54 -0.76 -2.72
N LEU A 138 3.67 -0.11 -3.50
CA LEU A 138 2.58 -0.80 -4.20
C LEU A 138 3.11 -1.84 -5.20
N GLU A 139 4.17 -1.49 -5.93
CA GLU A 139 4.84 -2.41 -6.84
C GLU A 139 5.49 -3.59 -6.11
N GLU A 140 6.10 -3.33 -4.95
CA GLU A 140 6.67 -4.39 -4.12
C GLU A 140 5.59 -5.39 -3.65
N ILE A 141 4.45 -4.91 -3.14
CA ILE A 141 3.34 -5.82 -2.76
C ILE A 141 2.86 -6.62 -3.97
N GLN A 142 2.71 -5.99 -5.13
CA GLN A 142 2.26 -6.67 -6.34
C GLN A 142 3.21 -7.81 -6.75
N GLN A 143 4.53 -7.60 -6.65
CA GLN A 143 5.53 -8.64 -6.92
C GLN A 143 5.43 -9.79 -5.91
N TYR A 144 5.26 -9.49 -4.63
CA TYR A 144 5.06 -10.53 -3.61
C TYR A 144 3.79 -11.35 -3.83
N MET A 145 2.68 -10.73 -4.25
CA MET A 145 1.46 -11.45 -4.56
C MET A 145 1.60 -12.36 -5.79
N GLN A 146 2.37 -11.95 -6.80
CA GLN A 146 2.68 -12.82 -7.95
C GLN A 146 3.53 -14.03 -7.54
N ALA A 147 4.57 -13.82 -6.74
CA ALA A 147 5.42 -14.90 -6.23
C ALA A 147 4.61 -15.90 -5.38
N SER A 148 3.70 -15.38 -4.54
CA SER A 148 2.81 -16.19 -3.70
C SER A 148 2.04 -17.24 -4.48
N ARG A 149 1.49 -16.86 -5.63
CA ARG A 149 0.67 -17.74 -6.46
C ARG A 149 1.46 -18.87 -7.09
N VAL A 150 2.71 -18.62 -7.49
CA VAL A 150 3.62 -19.69 -7.97
C VAL A 150 3.88 -20.69 -6.85
N VAL A 151 4.15 -20.20 -5.64
CA VAL A 151 4.39 -21.07 -4.48
C VAL A 151 3.14 -21.85 -4.07
N ALA A 152 1.95 -21.27 -4.21
CA ALA A 152 0.69 -21.94 -3.88
C ALA A 152 0.40 -23.13 -4.81
N VAL A 153 0.73 -22.98 -6.10
CA VAL A 153 0.64 -24.09 -7.07
C VAL A 153 1.59 -25.22 -6.70
N SER A 154 2.85 -24.90 -6.37
CA SER A 154 3.83 -25.90 -5.92
C SER A 154 3.38 -26.58 -4.62
N PHE A 155 2.83 -25.82 -3.67
CA PHE A 155 2.30 -26.35 -2.42
C PHE A 155 1.20 -27.39 -2.65
N ARG A 156 0.26 -27.08 -3.56
CA ARG A 156 -0.83 -28.01 -3.90
C ARG A 156 -0.30 -29.28 -4.55
N LEU A 157 0.70 -29.17 -5.42
CA LEU A 157 1.34 -30.34 -6.04
C LEU A 157 1.98 -31.25 -4.97
N GLU A 158 2.68 -30.66 -3.99
CA GLU A 158 3.29 -31.42 -2.89
C GLU A 158 2.24 -32.02 -1.95
N ALA A 159 1.13 -31.32 -1.72
CA ALA A 159 0.02 -31.81 -0.88
C ALA A 159 -0.64 -33.07 -1.45
N THR A 160 -0.77 -33.19 -2.77
CA THR A 160 -1.32 -34.40 -3.41
C THR A 160 -0.48 -35.66 -3.17
N GLN A 161 0.77 -35.51 -2.74
CA GLN A 161 1.68 -36.62 -2.43
C GLN A 161 1.63 -37.03 -0.95
N THR A 162 0.77 -36.40 -0.15
CA THR A 162 0.72 -36.60 1.30
C THR A 162 -0.58 -37.26 1.72
N ASP A 163 -0.65 -38.59 1.58
CA ASP A 163 -1.82 -39.45 1.85
C ASP A 163 -2.82 -38.89 2.90
N GLU A 164 -2.50 -39.02 4.19
CA GLU A 164 -3.42 -38.71 5.29
C GLU A 164 -3.64 -37.20 5.54
N TYR A 165 -2.78 -36.34 4.97
CA TYR A 165 -2.81 -34.89 5.18
C TYR A 165 -3.30 -34.11 3.96
N GLN A 166 -3.51 -34.78 2.81
CA GLN A 166 -3.80 -34.18 1.53
C GLN A 166 -4.95 -33.17 1.61
N GLY A 167 -6.11 -33.58 2.15
CA GLY A 167 -7.29 -32.71 2.19
C GLY A 167 -7.06 -31.41 2.97
N ILE A 168 -6.41 -31.50 4.13
CA ILE A 168 -6.13 -30.32 4.97
C ILE A 168 -5.11 -29.39 4.30
N LEU A 169 -4.14 -29.94 3.59
CA LEU A 169 -3.09 -29.17 2.90
C LEU A 169 -3.60 -28.58 1.58
N GLU A 170 -4.51 -29.24 0.88
CA GLU A 170 -5.22 -28.70 -0.29
C GLU A 170 -6.14 -27.53 0.11
N ASP A 171 -6.92 -27.69 1.18
CA ASP A 171 -7.76 -26.60 1.72
C ASP A 171 -6.93 -25.38 2.10
N MET A 172 -5.75 -25.61 2.66
CA MET A 172 -4.77 -24.58 2.98
C MET A 172 -4.22 -23.89 1.74
N ALA A 173 -3.81 -24.65 0.72
CA ALA A 173 -3.36 -24.11 -0.57
C ALA A 173 -4.43 -23.20 -1.19
N ASN A 174 -5.68 -23.65 -1.17
CA ASN A 174 -6.82 -22.92 -1.70
C ASN A 174 -7.09 -21.61 -0.93
N ASN A 175 -7.06 -21.66 0.41
CA ASN A 175 -7.25 -20.45 1.22
C ASN A 175 -6.17 -19.41 0.96
N ILE A 176 -4.92 -19.84 0.83
CA ILE A 176 -3.78 -18.98 0.53
C ILE A 176 -3.95 -18.31 -0.84
N ASP A 177 -4.29 -19.08 -1.88
CA ASP A 177 -4.51 -18.55 -3.23
C ASP A 177 -5.64 -17.51 -3.25
N VAL A 178 -6.76 -17.81 -2.57
CA VAL A 178 -7.90 -16.89 -2.43
C VAL A 178 -7.51 -15.60 -1.70
N PHE A 179 -6.76 -15.68 -0.61
CA PHE A 179 -6.35 -14.48 0.13
C PHE A 179 -5.34 -13.64 -0.67
N SER A 180 -4.35 -14.28 -1.28
CA SER A 180 -3.36 -13.60 -2.12
C SER A 180 -4.01 -12.89 -3.31
N GLU A 181 -5.01 -13.51 -3.95
CA GLU A 181 -5.74 -12.90 -5.05
C GLU A 181 -6.54 -11.67 -4.60
N LYS A 182 -7.22 -11.74 -3.45
CA LYS A 182 -7.96 -10.59 -2.91
C LYS A 182 -7.04 -9.43 -2.52
N ILE A 183 -5.89 -9.73 -1.89
CA ILE A 183 -4.88 -8.72 -1.56
C ILE A 183 -4.38 -8.05 -2.84
N LYS A 184 -4.04 -8.85 -3.85
CA LYS A 184 -3.61 -8.35 -5.16
C LYS A 184 -4.66 -7.43 -5.78
N GLN A 185 -5.94 -7.77 -5.70
CA GLN A 185 -7.01 -6.92 -6.26
C GLN A 185 -7.04 -5.54 -5.59
N HIS A 186 -7.03 -5.48 -4.26
CA HIS A 186 -6.98 -4.20 -3.55
C HIS A 186 -5.73 -3.36 -3.90
N VAL A 187 -4.59 -4.01 -4.10
CA VAL A 187 -3.34 -3.34 -4.51
C VAL A 187 -3.45 -2.79 -5.94
N LEU A 188 -4.07 -3.53 -6.86
CA LEU A 188 -4.32 -3.08 -8.23
C LEU A 188 -5.30 -1.90 -8.26
N ASP A 189 -6.34 -1.94 -7.44
CA ASP A 189 -7.31 -0.85 -7.32
C ASP A 189 -6.62 0.41 -6.76
N ALA A 190 -5.79 0.25 -5.72
CA ALA A 190 -4.96 1.32 -5.18
C ALA A 190 -4.01 1.93 -6.23
N LYS A 191 -3.30 1.08 -6.99
CA LYS A 191 -2.41 1.53 -8.08
C LYS A 191 -3.20 2.29 -9.15
N SER A 192 -4.39 1.81 -9.52
CA SER A 192 -5.25 2.51 -10.48
C SER A 192 -5.64 3.92 -10.02
N TYR A 193 -5.85 4.15 -8.72
CA TYR A 193 -6.16 5.49 -8.23
C TYR A 193 -4.95 6.43 -8.37
N ILE A 194 -3.75 5.94 -8.09
CA ILE A 194 -2.51 6.68 -8.27
C ILE A 194 -2.23 6.96 -9.74
N ASP A 195 -2.33 5.97 -10.61
CA ASP A 195 -2.09 6.14 -12.05
C ASP A 195 -2.99 7.23 -12.65
N ARG A 196 -4.27 7.29 -12.22
CA ARG A 196 -5.21 8.35 -12.63
C ARG A 196 -4.79 9.72 -12.13
N LEU A 197 -4.27 9.83 -10.90
CA LEU A 197 -3.74 11.09 -10.37
C LEU A 197 -2.50 11.54 -11.15
N LEU A 198 -1.64 10.59 -11.55
CA LEU A 198 -0.41 10.90 -12.30
C LEU A 198 -0.69 11.33 -13.75
N GLN A 199 -1.81 10.88 -14.33
CA GLN A 199 -2.25 11.27 -15.67
C GLN A 199 -3.04 12.58 -15.71
N SER A 200 -3.54 13.05 -14.56
CA SER A 200 -4.26 14.32 -14.42
C SER A 200 -3.34 15.52 -14.28
#